data_AF-A0A357NAX3-F1
#
_entry.id   AF-A0A357NAX3-F1
#
_cell.length_a   1.000
_cell.length_b   1.000
_cell.length_c   1.000
_cell.angle_alpha   90.00
_cell.angle_beta   90.00
_cell.angle_gamma   90.00
#
_symmetry.space_group_name_H-M   'P 1'
#
loop_
_entity.id
_entity.type
_entity.pdbx_description
1 polymer ?
#
loop_
_entity_poly.entity_id
_entity_poly.type
_entity_poly.pdbx_seq_one_letter_code
_entity_poly.pdbx_strand_id
1 'polypeptide(L)'
;MATFIERAKSTCALGGAIVTLTSLPKTIPIVHASGGCSTMLSGTFSQASGYKGTGYCGGHMTPTSNIVEKNIVFGGEERLEEQIAHTIRVIDGDLYFVVTGCQVEIIGDDAVGIARRFKGGKEPVLA
;
A
#
# COMPACT_ATOMS: atom_id res chain seq x y z
N MET A 1 -1.17 -1.48 39.41
CA MET A 1 -1.62 -1.20 38.03
C MET A 1 -0.48 -1.57 37.10
N ALA A 2 -0.71 -2.51 36.19
CA ALA A 2 0.26 -2.92 35.20
C ALA A 2 0.64 -1.77 34.26
N THR A 3 1.89 -1.33 34.29
CA THR A 3 2.49 -0.35 33.37
C THR A 3 2.99 -1.03 32.10
N PHE A 4 2.15 -1.81 31.43
CA PHE A 4 2.49 -2.38 30.13
C PHE A 4 1.38 -2.04 29.14
N ILE A 5 1.77 -1.34 28.08
CA ILE A 5 0.92 -1.13 26.91
C ILE A 5 0.98 -2.41 26.10
N GLU A 6 -0.05 -3.24 26.23
CA GLU A 6 -0.07 -4.61 25.69
C GLU A 6 -0.31 -4.65 24.17
N ARG A 7 -0.83 -3.56 23.58
CA ARG A 7 -1.10 -3.48 22.13
C ARG A 7 -0.20 -2.47 21.43
N ALA A 8 0.46 -2.89 20.36
CA ALA A 8 1.22 -2.01 19.48
C ALA A 8 0.31 -0.89 18.93
N LYS A 9 0.63 0.36 19.27
CA LYS A 9 -0.11 1.55 18.79
C LYS A 9 0.44 2.09 17.46
N SER A 10 1.60 1.61 17.04
CA SER A 10 2.33 2.07 15.87
C SER A 10 2.79 0.89 15.01
N THR A 11 2.90 1.12 13.72
CA THR A 11 3.42 0.17 12.73
C THR A 11 4.74 0.65 12.13
N CYS A 12 5.29 -0.09 11.17
CA CYS A 12 6.33 0.44 10.28
C CYS A 12 5.81 1.60 9.41
N ALA A 13 6.73 2.26 8.70
CA ALA A 13 6.45 3.41 7.85
C ALA A 13 5.33 3.15 6.81
N LEU A 14 5.34 1.97 6.18
CA LEU A 14 4.30 1.55 5.23
C LEU A 14 2.90 1.60 5.86
N GLY A 15 2.74 1.12 7.10
CA GLY A 15 1.44 1.16 7.76
C GLY A 15 0.99 2.58 8.07
N GLY A 16 1.91 3.48 8.43
CA GLY A 16 1.60 4.90 8.58
C GLY A 16 1.12 5.56 7.28
N ALA A 17 1.76 5.20 6.16
CA ALA A 17 1.36 5.67 4.84
C ALA A 17 -0.04 5.18 4.45
N ILE A 18 -0.32 3.88 4.62
CA ILE A 18 -1.64 3.30 4.33
C ILE A 18 -2.74 3.96 5.19
N VAL A 19 -2.50 4.18 6.48
CA VAL A 19 -3.47 4.86 7.37
C VAL A 19 -3.78 6.27 6.90
N THR A 20 -2.75 7.00 6.49
CA THR A 20 -2.89 8.38 6.04
C THR A 20 -3.68 8.42 4.74
N LEU A 21 -3.32 7.60 3.76
CA LEU A 21 -3.97 7.55 2.45
C LEU A 21 -5.44 7.10 2.55
N THR A 22 -5.72 6.05 3.33
CA THR A 22 -7.10 5.57 3.58
C THR A 22 -7.94 6.52 4.47
N SER A 23 -7.36 7.61 4.97
CA SER A 23 -8.09 8.69 5.63
C SER A 23 -8.56 9.78 4.67
N LEU A 24 -8.04 9.79 3.44
CA LEU A 24 -8.44 10.72 2.41
C LEU A 24 -9.59 10.13 1.58
N PRO A 25 -10.56 10.96 1.15
CA PRO A 25 -11.68 10.48 0.33
C PRO A 25 -11.17 9.92 -0.99
N LYS A 26 -11.71 8.76 -1.39
CA LYS A 26 -11.42 8.06 -2.67
C LYS A 26 -9.93 7.96 -3.03
N THR A 27 -9.03 7.93 -2.04
CA THR A 27 -7.59 7.76 -2.26
C THR A 27 -7.23 6.29 -2.13
N ILE A 28 -6.58 5.74 -3.16
CA ILE A 28 -6.31 4.31 -3.30
C ILE A 28 -4.81 4.08 -3.10
N PRO A 29 -4.39 3.53 -1.94
CA PRO A 29 -3.02 3.09 -1.77
C PRO A 29 -2.78 1.82 -2.60
N ILE A 30 -1.70 1.82 -3.38
CA ILE A 30 -1.22 0.65 -4.12
C ILE A 30 0.06 0.17 -3.45
N VAL A 31 0.00 -0.97 -2.77
CA VAL A 31 1.10 -1.48 -1.96
C VAL A 31 2.04 -2.33 -2.82
N HIS A 32 3.24 -1.81 -3.07
CA HIS A 32 4.30 -2.57 -3.71
C HIS A 32 5.07 -3.38 -2.65
N ALA A 33 4.55 -4.57 -2.32
CA ALA A 33 5.13 -5.47 -1.31
C ALA A 33 4.60 -6.91 -1.46
N SER A 34 4.99 -7.81 -0.56
CA SER A 34 4.32 -9.11 -0.41
C SER A 34 2.84 -8.94 -0.01
N GLY A 35 1.99 -9.88 -0.45
CA GLY A 35 0.53 -9.81 -0.23
C GLY A 35 0.09 -9.71 1.22
N GLY A 36 0.92 -10.15 2.16
CA GLY A 36 0.63 -10.10 3.59
C GLY A 36 0.77 -8.71 4.22
N CYS A 37 1.55 -7.80 3.63
CA CYS A 37 1.90 -6.52 4.27
C CYS A 37 0.67 -5.66 4.56
N SER A 38 -0.16 -5.38 3.56
CA SER A 38 -1.35 -4.54 3.75
C SER A 38 -2.32 -5.14 4.77
N THR A 39 -2.59 -6.44 4.65
CA THR A 39 -3.50 -7.17 5.55
C THR A 39 -3.01 -7.14 7.00
N MET A 40 -1.72 -7.43 7.23
CA MET A 40 -1.15 -7.44 8.57
C MET A 40 -1.19 -6.05 9.21
N LEU A 41 -0.87 -5.02 8.43
CA LEU A 41 -0.85 -3.64 8.90
C LEU A 41 -2.27 -3.12 9.20
N SER A 42 -3.27 -3.59 8.45
CA SER A 42 -4.69 -3.28 8.66
C SER A 42 -5.16 -3.49 10.09
N GLY A 43 -4.79 -4.62 10.70
CA GLY A 43 -5.23 -4.94 12.06
C GLY A 43 -4.80 -3.90 13.09
N THR A 44 -3.63 -3.28 12.88
CA THR A 44 -3.10 -2.30 13.81
C THR A 44 -3.92 -1.01 13.77
N PHE A 45 -4.20 -0.46 12.60
CA PHE A 45 -4.94 0.80 12.52
C PHE A 45 -6.47 0.65 12.53
N SER A 46 -6.99 -0.48 12.08
CA SER A 46 -8.43 -0.73 12.07
C SER A 46 -8.95 -1.03 13.48
N GLN A 47 -8.17 -1.75 14.31
CA GLN A 47 -8.62 -2.20 15.63
C GLN A 47 -7.74 -1.75 16.80
N ALA A 48 -6.40 -1.73 16.66
CA ALA A 48 -5.50 -1.47 17.78
C ALA A 48 -5.20 0.02 18.03
N SER A 49 -5.35 0.87 17.01
CA SER A 49 -5.01 2.30 17.06
C SER A 49 -6.22 3.18 16.74
N GLY A 50 -7.05 3.45 17.75
CA GLY A 50 -8.16 4.42 17.65
C GLY A 50 -9.41 3.92 16.91
N TYR A 51 -9.44 2.63 16.55
CA TYR A 51 -10.61 1.96 15.95
C TYR A 51 -11.14 2.66 14.68
N LYS A 52 -10.23 3.04 13.78
CA LYS A 52 -10.56 3.79 12.55
C LYS A 52 -11.36 2.96 11.54
N GLY A 53 -11.35 1.63 11.65
CA GLY A 53 -11.86 0.74 10.60
C GLY A 53 -11.01 0.79 9.33
N THR A 54 -11.56 0.28 8.22
CA THR A 54 -10.81 0.08 6.97
C THR A 54 -11.02 1.17 5.92
N GLY A 55 -12.09 1.95 5.98
CA GLY A 55 -12.41 2.97 4.96
C GLY A 55 -12.67 2.39 3.56
N TYR A 56 -12.65 3.25 2.55
CA TYR A 56 -12.81 2.86 1.14
C TYR A 56 -11.47 2.31 0.60
N CYS A 57 -11.49 1.08 0.07
CA CYS A 57 -10.30 0.40 -0.46
C CYS A 57 -9.14 0.27 0.55
N GLY A 58 -9.45 0.11 1.84
CA GLY A 58 -8.45 -0.20 2.86
C GLY A 58 -8.56 -1.62 3.40
N GLY A 59 -7.68 -1.93 4.35
CA GLY A 59 -7.58 -3.25 4.96
C GLY A 59 -7.27 -4.37 3.96
N HIS A 60 -8.15 -5.37 3.88
CA HIS A 60 -8.01 -6.49 2.95
C HIS A 60 -8.34 -6.12 1.50
N MET A 61 -8.95 -4.95 1.28
CA MET A 61 -9.30 -4.47 -0.05
C MET A 61 -8.17 -3.67 -0.72
N THR A 62 -7.11 -3.35 0.04
CA THR A 62 -5.98 -2.58 -0.47
C THR A 62 -5.24 -3.36 -1.56
N PRO A 63 -5.14 -2.83 -2.79
CA PRO A 63 -4.42 -3.49 -3.87
C PRO A 63 -2.94 -3.63 -3.52
N THR A 64 -2.41 -4.85 -3.69
CA THR A 64 -1.01 -5.18 -3.40
C THR A 64 -0.40 -5.91 -4.59
N SER A 65 0.82 -5.54 -5.01
CA SER A 65 1.51 -6.17 -6.15
C SER A 65 1.92 -7.62 -5.87
N ASN A 66 1.80 -8.09 -4.62
CA ASN A 66 2.07 -9.45 -4.17
C ASN A 66 3.43 -9.98 -4.66
N ILE A 67 4.48 -9.28 -4.26
CA ILE A 67 5.87 -9.63 -4.58
C ILE A 67 6.23 -10.98 -3.96
N VAL A 68 6.75 -11.87 -4.81
CA VAL A 68 7.23 -13.20 -4.45
C VAL A 68 8.72 -13.34 -4.77
N GLU A 69 9.33 -14.46 -4.40
CA GLU A 69 10.77 -14.72 -4.57
C GLU A 69 11.28 -14.44 -5.99
N LYS A 70 10.51 -14.80 -7.03
CA LYS A 70 10.84 -14.48 -8.42
C LYS A 70 11.06 -12.98 -8.63
N ASN A 71 10.21 -12.14 -8.06
CA ASN A 71 10.33 -10.68 -8.18
C ASN A 71 11.53 -10.14 -7.38
N ILE A 72 11.94 -10.83 -6.31
CA ILE A 72 13.14 -10.45 -5.57
C ILE A 72 14.40 -10.71 -6.40
N VAL A 73 14.41 -11.79 -7.21
CA VAL A 73 15.55 -12.13 -8.07
C VAL A 73 15.61 -11.27 -9.34
N PHE A 74 14.46 -10.97 -9.94
CA PHE A 74 14.39 -10.34 -11.28
C PHE A 74 13.82 -8.91 -11.28
N GLY A 75 13.45 -8.36 -10.13
CA GLY A 75 12.78 -7.07 -10.00
C GLY A 75 11.25 -7.20 -9.90
N GLY A 76 10.64 -6.25 -9.19
CA GLY A 76 9.19 -6.15 -8.98
C GLY A 76 8.49 -5.14 -9.88
N GLU A 77 9.22 -4.35 -10.66
CA GLU A 77 8.70 -3.21 -11.41
C GLU A 77 7.59 -3.56 -12.42
N GLU A 78 7.76 -4.60 -13.24
CA GLU A 78 6.71 -5.04 -14.19
C GLU A 78 5.43 -5.46 -13.45
N ARG A 79 5.59 -6.09 -12.29
CA ARG A 79 4.47 -6.52 -11.45
C ARG A 79 3.77 -5.32 -10.81
N LEU A 80 4.50 -4.27 -10.45
CA LEU A 80 3.94 -3.01 -10.00
C LEU A 80 3.16 -2.31 -11.11
N GLU A 81 3.72 -2.23 -12.32
CA GLU A 81 3.07 -1.62 -13.48
C GLU A 81 1.73 -2.32 -13.79
N GLU A 82 1.74 -3.66 -13.84
CA GLU A 82 0.53 -4.47 -13.96
C GLU A 82 -0.47 -4.13 -12.85
N GLN A 83 -0.03 -4.10 -11.59
CA GLN A 83 -0.92 -3.83 -10.46
C GLN A 83 -1.57 -2.44 -10.54
N ILE A 84 -0.83 -1.41 -10.95
CA ILE A 84 -1.36 -0.05 -11.13
C ILE A 84 -2.43 -0.04 -12.22
N ALA A 85 -2.14 -0.60 -13.39
CA ALA A 85 -3.08 -0.66 -14.51
C ALA A 85 -4.39 -1.38 -14.15
N HIS A 86 -4.29 -2.52 -13.46
CA HIS A 86 -5.46 -3.27 -13.01
C HIS A 86 -6.25 -2.51 -11.95
N THR A 87 -5.58 -1.87 -10.99
CA THR A 87 -6.22 -1.11 -9.92
C THR A 87 -7.06 0.03 -10.50
N ILE A 88 -6.49 0.83 -11.41
CA ILE A 88 -7.19 1.95 -12.07
C ILE A 88 -8.42 1.45 -12.82
N ARG A 89 -8.34 0.28 -13.46
CA ARG A 89 -9.47 -0.29 -14.21
C ARG A 89 -10.63 -0.74 -13.33
N VAL A 90 -10.37 -1.25 -12.13
CA VAL A 90 -11.38 -1.98 -11.33
C VAL A 90 -11.81 -1.25 -10.05
N ILE A 91 -11.04 -0.27 -9.58
CA ILE A 91 -11.33 0.49 -8.36
C ILE A 91 -11.53 1.96 -8.74
N ASP A 92 -12.64 2.55 -8.32
CA ASP A 92 -12.98 3.96 -8.53
C ASP A 92 -12.27 4.86 -7.51
N GLY A 93 -11.14 5.45 -7.89
CA GLY A 93 -10.35 6.35 -7.06
C GLY A 93 -10.22 7.75 -7.66
N ASP A 94 -10.04 8.76 -6.83
CA ASP A 94 -9.71 10.13 -7.26
C ASP A 94 -8.20 10.37 -7.22
N LEU A 95 -7.45 9.52 -6.50
CA LEU A 95 -5.99 9.52 -6.42
C LEU A 95 -5.50 8.09 -6.19
N TYR A 96 -4.51 7.66 -6.96
CA TYR A 96 -3.80 6.40 -6.75
C TYR A 96 -2.39 6.71 -6.27
N PHE A 97 -1.99 6.13 -5.14
CA PHE A 97 -0.69 6.42 -4.53
C PHE A 97 0.07 5.13 -4.26
N VAL A 98 1.23 4.97 -4.88
CA VAL A 98 2.10 3.81 -4.70
C VAL A 98 2.88 3.97 -3.41
N VAL A 99 2.88 2.92 -2.59
CA VAL A 99 3.68 2.85 -1.36
C VAL A 99 4.46 1.56 -1.32
N THR A 100 5.72 1.62 -0.89
CA THR A 100 6.66 0.50 -0.97
C THR A 100 6.85 -0.22 0.37
N GLY A 101 7.02 -1.54 0.29
CA GLY A 101 7.43 -2.37 1.42
C GLY A 101 8.95 -2.52 1.51
N CYS A 102 9.44 -2.98 2.65
CA CYS A 102 10.88 -3.16 2.89
C CYS A 102 11.58 -4.07 1.86
N GLN A 103 10.88 -5.07 1.33
CA GLN A 103 11.46 -6.03 0.38
C GLN A 103 11.88 -5.36 -0.95
N VAL A 104 10.99 -4.55 -1.51
CA VAL A 104 11.22 -3.87 -2.80
C VAL A 104 12.17 -2.68 -2.65
N GLU A 105 12.17 -2.04 -1.49
CA GLU A 105 13.16 -1.00 -1.13
C GLU A 105 14.58 -1.57 -1.04
N ILE A 106 14.74 -2.79 -0.50
CA ILE A 106 16.06 -3.43 -0.37
C ILE A 106 16.64 -3.78 -1.74
N ILE A 107 15.83 -4.29 -2.67
CA ILE A 107 16.30 -4.62 -4.03
C ILE A 107 16.37 -3.38 -4.94
N GLY A 108 15.74 -2.27 -4.55
CA GLY A 108 15.84 -0.98 -5.23
C GLY A 108 14.92 -0.83 -6.44
N ASP A 109 13.71 -1.38 -6.40
CA ASP A 109 12.71 -1.19 -7.48
C ASP A 109 12.35 0.31 -7.63
N ASP A 110 12.37 0.85 -8.86
CA ASP A 110 12.05 2.26 -9.14
C ASP A 110 10.53 2.52 -9.21
N ALA A 111 9.86 2.45 -8.05
CA ALA A 111 8.42 2.71 -7.95
C ALA A 111 8.01 4.10 -8.50
N VAL A 112 8.87 5.12 -8.34
CA VAL A 112 8.62 6.48 -8.85
C VAL A 112 8.71 6.51 -10.38
N GLY A 113 9.69 5.83 -10.96
CA GLY A 113 9.81 5.60 -12.41
C GLY A 113 8.57 4.95 -12.99
N ILE A 114 8.08 3.89 -12.34
CA ILE A 114 6.88 3.19 -12.79
C ILE A 114 5.62 4.07 -12.66
N ALA A 115 5.41 4.73 -11.52
CA ALA A 115 4.26 5.62 -11.34
C ALA A 115 4.22 6.76 -12.39
N ARG A 116 5.39 7.29 -12.77
CA ARG A 116 5.50 8.33 -13.82
C ARG A 116 4.99 7.86 -15.20
N ARG A 117 4.99 6.56 -15.50
CA ARG A 117 4.46 6.01 -16.77
C ARG A 117 2.95 6.22 -16.91
N PHE A 118 2.25 6.37 -15.79
CA PHE A 118 0.80 6.60 -15.74
C PHE A 118 0.42 8.09 -15.72
N LYS A 119 1.40 8.99 -15.88
CA LYS A 119 1.16 10.44 -15.93
C LYS A 119 0.32 10.79 -17.15
N GLY A 120 -0.77 11.54 -16.94
CA GLY A 120 -1.70 11.95 -18.00
C GLY A 120 -2.97 11.09 -18.12
N GLY A 121 -3.13 10.06 -17.27
CA GLY A 121 -4.43 9.41 -17.06
C GLY A 121 -5.48 10.37 -16.50
N LYS A 122 -6.76 9.94 -16.54
CA LYS A 122 -7.88 10.73 -16.03
C LYS A 122 -7.72 11.03 -14.53
N GLU A 123 -7.19 10.07 -13.78
CA GLU A 123 -6.89 10.21 -12.36
C GLU A 123 -5.37 10.17 -12.09
N PRO A 124 -4.86 10.96 -11.13
CA PRO A 124 -3.43 11.05 -10.83
C PRO A 124 -2.89 9.77 -10.18
N VAL A 125 -1.69 9.37 -10.63
CA VAL A 125 -0.88 8.30 -10.01
C VAL A 125 0.40 8.91 -9.47
N LEU A 126 0.65 8.75 -8.17
CA LEU A 126 1.82 9.26 -7.45
C LEU A 126 2.57 8.12 -6.74
N ALA A 127 3.80 8.37 -6.33
CA ALA A 127 4.66 7.48 -5.54
C ALA A 127 5.55 8.31 -4.62
#